data_AF-A0A1B7IWT6-F1
#
_entry.id   AF-A0A1B7IWT6-F1
#
_cell.length_a   1.000
_cell.length_b   1.000
_cell.length_c   1.000
_cell.angle_alpha   90.00
_cell.angle_beta   90.00
_cell.angle_gamma   90.00
#
_symmetry.space_group_name_H-M   'P 1'
#
loop_
_entity.id
_entity.type
_entity.pdbx_description
1 polymer ?
#
loop_
_entity_poly.entity_id
_entity_poly.type
_entity_poly.pdbx_seq_one_letter_code
_entity_poly.pdbx_strand_id
1 'polypeptide(L)'
;MNKQQGFTLIELMVVIGIIAILSAIGIPSYQNYLRKAALTDMLQTFVPYRTAVELCAIERGGLSECDAGSNGIPSPKTTRYVSGMSVEKGVVTLTGQESLNGLSVALTPVWSDSEGVEGWSRTCTTADTGSLQQSCEEVFRFDNSQAGN
;
A
#
# COMPACT_ATOMS: atom_id res chain seq x y z
N MET A 1 59.14 -2.36 -20.61
CA MET A 1 58.52 -2.91 -19.40
C MET A 1 57.62 -1.83 -18.80
N ASN A 2 56.31 -1.90 -19.05
CA ASN A 2 55.36 -0.97 -18.44
C ASN A 2 55.26 -1.28 -16.95
N LYS A 3 55.69 -0.36 -16.09
CA LYS A 3 55.49 -0.47 -14.64
C LYS A 3 53.99 -0.35 -14.36
N GLN A 4 53.36 -1.46 -14.05
CA GLN A 4 51.98 -1.49 -13.58
C GLN A 4 51.96 -0.80 -12.21
N GLN A 5 51.44 0.44 -12.16
CA GLN A 5 51.19 1.14 -10.90
C GLN A 5 49.92 0.52 -10.30
N GLY A 6 50.08 -0.25 -9.23
CA GLY A 6 48.96 -0.78 -8.45
C GLY A 6 48.31 0.31 -7.60
N PHE A 7 47.01 0.16 -7.33
CA PHE A 7 46.29 0.99 -6.36
C PHE A 7 46.90 0.88 -4.96
N THR A 8 46.97 1.99 -4.25
CA THR A 8 47.43 2.01 -2.86
C THR A 8 46.33 1.56 -1.90
N LEU A 9 46.74 0.96 -0.78
CA LEU A 9 45.82 0.55 0.29
C LEU A 9 45.04 1.75 0.86
N ILE A 10 45.67 2.92 0.88
CA ILE A 10 45.08 4.18 1.35
C ILE A 10 43.98 4.65 0.39
N GLU A 11 44.19 4.61 -0.93
CA GLU A 11 43.15 4.96 -1.90
C GLU A 11 41.92 4.07 -1.74
N LEU A 12 42.12 2.78 -1.53
CA LEU A 12 41.03 1.83 -1.32
C LEU A 12 40.26 2.13 -0.02
N MET A 13 40.96 2.49 1.07
CA MET A 13 40.31 2.87 2.33
C MET A 13 39.48 4.15 2.22
N VAL A 14 39.97 5.16 1.49
CA VAL A 14 39.21 6.41 1.27
C VAL A 14 37.93 6.13 0.46
N VAL A 15 38.01 5.30 -0.59
CA VAL A 15 36.84 4.93 -1.41
C VAL A 15 35.80 4.19 -0.57
N ILE A 16 36.20 3.24 0.27
CA ILE A 16 35.28 2.54 1.18
C ILE A 16 34.62 3.51 2.15
N GLY A 17 35.37 4.49 2.67
CA GLY A 17 34.82 5.54 3.54
C GLY A 17 33.72 6.36 2.86
N ILE A 18 33.95 6.78 1.61
CA ILE A 18 32.95 7.53 0.84
C ILE A 18 31.70 6.67 0.57
N ILE A 19 31.89 5.41 0.15
CA ILE A 19 30.77 4.48 -0.10
C ILE A 19 29.94 4.27 1.16
N ALA A 20 30.58 4.11 2.33
CA ALA A 20 29.89 3.92 3.60
C ALA A 20 28.95 5.09 3.94
N ILE A 21 29.41 6.34 3.76
CA ILE A 21 28.59 7.55 4.00
C ILE A 21 27.42 7.61 3.03
N LEU A 22 27.66 7.38 1.73
CA LEU A 22 26.61 7.43 0.71
C LEU A 22 25.56 6.33 0.92
N SER A 23 25.98 5.10 1.25
CA SER A 23 25.07 3.97 1.48
C SER A 23 24.19 4.17 2.71
N ALA A 24 24.70 4.80 3.78
CA ALA A 24 23.93 5.05 4.99
C ALA A 24 22.68 5.92 4.74
N ILE A 25 22.75 6.85 3.78
CA ILE A 25 21.62 7.72 3.40
C ILE A 25 20.83 7.12 2.23
N GLY A 26 21.53 6.51 1.26
CA GLY A 26 20.94 6.02 0.02
C GLY A 26 20.05 4.78 0.21
N ILE A 27 20.48 3.82 1.03
CA ILE A 27 19.73 2.58 1.25
C ILE A 27 18.35 2.83 1.87
N PRO A 28 18.19 3.56 3.00
CA PRO A 28 16.87 3.77 3.58
C PRO A 28 15.94 4.57 2.66
N SER A 29 16.47 5.54 1.91
CA SER A 29 15.71 6.30 0.92
C SER A 29 15.19 5.41 -0.22
N TYR A 30 16.05 4.54 -0.78
CA TYR A 30 15.67 3.61 -1.83
C TYR A 30 14.64 2.58 -1.35
N GLN A 31 14.78 2.06 -0.12
CA GLN A 31 13.81 1.15 0.48
C GLN A 31 12.44 1.81 0.64
N ASN A 32 12.39 3.08 1.08
CA ASN A 32 11.14 3.83 1.18
C ASN A 32 10.49 4.07 -0.20
N TYR A 33 11.29 4.36 -1.24
CA TYR A 33 10.80 4.46 -2.61
C TYR A 33 10.15 3.16 -3.09
N LEU A 34 10.82 2.02 -2.88
CA LEU A 34 10.28 0.70 -3.26
C LEU A 34 9.00 0.35 -2.48
N ARG A 35 8.91 0.71 -1.19
CA ARG A 35 7.68 0.56 -0.40
C ARG A 35 6.54 1.40 -0.96
N LYS A 36 6.78 2.66 -1.32
CA LYS A 36 5.77 3.51 -1.96
C LYS A 36 5.31 2.96 -3.31
N ALA A 37 6.23 2.42 -4.11
CA ALA A 37 5.87 1.74 -5.36
C ALA A 37 5.00 0.49 -5.12
N ALA A 38 5.32 -0.31 -4.11
CA ALA A 38 4.51 -1.47 -3.71
C ALA A 38 3.11 -1.06 -3.20
N LEU A 39 3.01 0.04 -2.44
CA LEU A 39 1.70 0.58 -2.01
C LEU A 39 0.86 1.05 -3.20
N THR A 40 1.49 1.66 -4.21
CA THR A 40 0.79 2.04 -5.44
C THR A 40 0.27 0.82 -6.20
N ASP A 41 1.02 -0.27 -6.26
CA ASP A 41 0.58 -1.54 -6.85
C ASP A 41 -0.63 -2.13 -6.08
N MET A 42 -0.57 -2.10 -4.74
CA MET A 42 -1.69 -2.47 -3.88
C MET A 42 -2.92 -1.60 -4.15
N LEU A 43 -2.75 -0.28 -4.32
CA LEU A 43 -3.84 0.63 -4.69
C LEU A 43 -4.42 0.31 -6.08
N GLN A 44 -3.59 -0.04 -7.07
CA GLN A 44 -4.09 -0.47 -8.39
C GLN A 44 -4.91 -1.75 -8.30
N THR A 45 -4.55 -2.65 -7.38
CA THR A 45 -5.30 -3.88 -7.11
C THR A 45 -6.70 -3.56 -6.56
N PHE A 46 -6.86 -2.47 -5.80
CA PHE A 46 -8.15 -2.03 -5.24
C PHE A 46 -9.10 -1.43 -6.28
N VAL A 47 -8.60 -0.71 -7.29
CA VAL A 47 -9.42 0.02 -8.28
C VAL A 47 -10.61 -0.77 -8.85
N PRO A 48 -10.48 -2.02 -9.34
CA PRO A 48 -11.62 -2.77 -9.85
C PRO A 48 -12.67 -3.11 -8.78
N TYR A 49 -12.24 -3.34 -7.54
CA TYR A 49 -13.15 -3.60 -6.43
C TYR A 49 -13.89 -2.35 -6.01
N ARG A 50 -13.23 -1.18 -6.05
CA ARG A 50 -13.88 0.11 -5.81
C ARG A 50 -15.09 0.29 -6.72
N THR A 51 -14.89 0.16 -8.04
CA THR A 51 -15.96 0.33 -9.01
C THR A 51 -17.07 -0.72 -8.83
N ALA A 52 -16.72 -1.98 -8.56
CA ALA A 52 -17.71 -3.03 -8.37
C ALA A 52 -18.53 -2.83 -7.08
N VAL A 53 -17.90 -2.40 -5.98
CA VAL A 53 -18.59 -2.07 -4.73
C VAL A 53 -19.50 -0.85 -4.91
N GLU A 54 -19.02 0.21 -5.57
CA GLU A 54 -19.84 1.39 -5.87
C GLU A 54 -21.08 1.02 -6.70
N LEU A 55 -20.92 0.17 -7.73
CA LEU A 55 -22.04 -0.31 -8.53
C LEU A 55 -23.01 -1.17 -7.71
N CYS A 56 -22.50 -2.13 -6.94
CA CYS A 56 -23.33 -2.97 -6.07
C CYS A 56 -24.13 -2.12 -5.08
N ALA A 57 -23.50 -1.11 -4.46
CA ALA A 57 -24.14 -0.25 -3.49
C ALA A 57 -25.30 0.54 -4.12
N ILE A 58 -25.11 1.06 -5.34
CA ILE A 58 -26.15 1.79 -6.08
C ILE A 58 -27.31 0.85 -6.47
N GLU A 59 -27.02 -0.34 -6.98
CA GLU A 59 -28.06 -1.29 -7.41
C GLU A 59 -28.87 -1.84 -6.23
N ARG A 60 -28.23 -2.03 -5.07
CA ARG A 60 -28.85 -2.60 -3.86
C ARG A 60 -29.39 -1.57 -2.89
N GLY A 61 -29.06 -0.28 -3.09
CA GLY A 61 -29.41 0.79 -2.16
C GLY A 61 -28.70 0.66 -0.81
N GLY A 62 -27.50 0.08 -0.79
CA GLY A 62 -26.72 -0.09 0.43
C GLY A 62 -25.57 -1.09 0.30
N LEU A 63 -24.70 -1.11 1.30
CA LEU A 63 -23.44 -1.88 1.28
C LEU A 63 -23.57 -3.31 1.81
N SER A 64 -24.67 -3.65 2.50
CA SER A 64 -24.78 -4.89 3.27
C SER A 64 -24.71 -6.18 2.45
N GLU A 65 -25.02 -6.13 1.15
CA GLU A 65 -24.96 -7.27 0.22
C GLU A 65 -23.73 -7.23 -0.70
N CYS A 66 -22.81 -6.29 -0.48
CA CYS A 66 -21.65 -6.06 -1.34
C CYS A 66 -20.43 -6.85 -0.87
N ASP A 67 -20.56 -8.18 -0.91
CA ASP A 67 -19.50 -9.12 -0.56
C ASP A 67 -18.73 -9.64 -1.78
N ALA A 68 -17.51 -10.10 -1.55
CA ALA A 68 -16.64 -10.62 -2.60
C ALA A 68 -17.26 -11.85 -3.30
N GLY A 69 -17.21 -11.88 -4.64
CA GLY A 69 -17.78 -12.96 -5.44
C GLY A 69 -19.30 -12.90 -5.62
N SER A 70 -19.97 -11.87 -5.10
CA SER A 70 -21.40 -11.63 -5.26
C SER A 70 -21.66 -10.31 -5.98
N ASN A 71 -22.85 -10.14 -6.56
CA ASN A 71 -23.33 -8.84 -7.06
C ASN A 71 -22.34 -8.11 -7.98
N GLY A 72 -21.65 -8.84 -8.85
CA GLY A 72 -20.67 -8.29 -9.79
C GLY A 72 -19.29 -7.98 -9.20
N ILE A 73 -19.09 -8.18 -7.89
CA ILE A 73 -17.81 -8.02 -7.22
C ILE A 73 -16.93 -9.24 -7.49
N PRO A 74 -15.73 -9.08 -8.07
CA PRO A 74 -14.82 -10.20 -8.32
C PRO A 74 -14.45 -10.95 -7.04
N SER A 75 -14.12 -12.23 -7.16
CA SER A 75 -13.48 -12.95 -6.05
C SER A 75 -12.09 -12.37 -5.77
N PRO A 76 -11.69 -12.24 -4.48
CA PRO A 76 -10.41 -11.66 -4.11
C PRO A 76 -9.24 -12.43 -4.74
N LYS A 77 -8.22 -11.69 -5.18
CA LYS A 77 -6.98 -12.26 -5.71
C LYS A 77 -5.77 -11.61 -5.06
N THR A 78 -4.74 -12.42 -4.86
CA THR A 78 -3.45 -11.97 -4.34
C THR A 78 -2.56 -11.46 -5.46
N THR A 79 -1.58 -10.63 -5.10
CA THR A 79 -0.55 -10.12 -6.01
C THR A 79 0.82 -10.30 -5.39
N ARG A 80 1.87 -9.77 -6.02
CA ARG A 80 3.22 -9.78 -5.45
C ARG A 80 3.29 -9.05 -4.10
N TYR A 81 2.49 -8.00 -3.89
CA TYR A 81 2.53 -7.19 -2.68
C TYR A 81 1.29 -7.33 -1.78
N VAL A 82 0.30 -8.11 -2.23
CA VAL A 82 -0.94 -8.41 -1.48
C VAL A 82 -1.02 -9.90 -1.19
N SER A 83 -0.83 -10.31 0.07
CA SER A 83 -0.94 -11.71 0.53
C SER A 83 -2.37 -12.18 0.74
N GLY A 84 -3.29 -11.24 1.00
CA GLY A 84 -4.68 -11.54 1.28
C GLY A 84 -5.56 -10.35 0.97
N MET A 85 -6.79 -10.64 0.55
CA MET A 85 -7.81 -9.63 0.28
C MET A 85 -9.18 -10.17 0.67
N SER A 86 -10.02 -9.31 1.23
CA SER A 86 -11.44 -9.58 1.45
C SER A 86 -12.28 -8.37 1.05
N VAL A 87 -13.52 -8.64 0.66
CA VAL A 87 -14.56 -7.62 0.51
C VAL A 87 -15.76 -8.11 1.32
N GLU A 88 -16.09 -7.39 2.38
CA GLU A 88 -17.23 -7.70 3.25
C GLU A 88 -18.04 -6.42 3.46
N LYS A 89 -19.33 -6.47 3.11
CA LYS A 89 -20.25 -5.31 3.20
C LYS A 89 -19.65 -4.04 2.58
N GLY A 90 -19.01 -4.19 1.42
CA GLY A 90 -18.32 -3.11 0.70
C GLY A 90 -16.95 -2.70 1.25
N VAL A 91 -16.55 -3.13 2.45
CA VAL A 91 -15.21 -2.85 3.01
C VAL A 91 -14.18 -3.73 2.33
N VAL A 92 -13.23 -3.12 1.63
CA VAL A 92 -12.13 -3.84 0.97
C VAL A 92 -10.92 -3.83 1.89
N THR A 93 -10.50 -5.00 2.36
CA THR A 93 -9.32 -5.16 3.20
C THR A 93 -8.20 -5.82 2.41
N LEU A 94 -7.01 -5.23 2.44
CA LEU A 94 -5.79 -5.70 1.78
C LEU A 94 -4.74 -6.00 2.83
N THR A 95 -4.14 -7.18 2.76
CA THR A 95 -3.01 -7.57 3.61
C THR A 95 -1.73 -7.55 2.79
N GLY A 96 -0.72 -6.82 3.25
CA GLY A 96 0.55 -6.66 2.59
C GLY A 96 1.48 -7.87 2.74
N GLN A 97 2.41 -8.01 1.80
CA GLN A 97 3.54 -8.95 1.87
C GLN A 97 4.81 -8.34 1.29
N GLU A 98 5.92 -9.08 1.30
CA GLU A 98 7.24 -8.61 0.84
C GLU A 98 7.67 -7.35 1.63
N SER A 99 7.88 -6.23 0.94
CA SER A 99 8.22 -4.93 1.53
C SER A 99 7.10 -4.29 2.34
N LEU A 100 5.86 -4.81 2.23
CA LEU A 100 4.66 -4.39 2.95
C LEU A 100 4.22 -5.39 4.03
N ASN A 101 5.05 -6.37 4.37
CA ASN A 101 4.68 -7.38 5.36
C ASN A 101 4.25 -6.74 6.70
N GLY A 102 3.14 -7.21 7.26
CA GLY A 102 2.56 -6.67 8.50
C GLY A 102 1.67 -5.44 8.33
N LEU A 103 1.51 -4.91 7.11
CA LEU A 103 0.55 -3.85 6.81
C LEU A 103 -0.82 -4.46 6.46
N SER A 104 -1.90 -3.91 7.03
CA SER A 104 -3.27 -4.14 6.59
C SER A 104 -3.94 -2.80 6.29
N VAL A 105 -4.53 -2.70 5.11
CA VAL A 105 -5.21 -1.49 4.62
C VAL A 105 -6.68 -1.83 4.41
N ALA A 106 -7.55 -1.20 5.19
CA ALA A 106 -9.00 -1.27 5.01
C ALA A 106 -9.49 -0.01 4.31
N LEU A 107 -10.24 -0.18 3.21
CA LEU A 107 -10.88 0.88 2.45
C LEU A 107 -12.39 0.71 2.60
N THR A 108 -13.03 1.69 3.23
CA THR A 108 -14.44 1.66 3.59
C THR A 108 -15.21 2.71 2.80
N PRO A 109 -16.20 2.33 1.98
CA PRO A 109 -17.05 3.29 1.30
C PRO A 109 -17.91 4.05 2.32
N VAL A 110 -18.05 5.36 2.12
CA VAL A 110 -18.94 6.22 2.89
C VAL A 110 -20.28 6.24 2.16
N TRP A 111 -21.29 5.62 2.75
CA TRP A 111 -22.63 5.51 2.18
C TRP A 111 -23.62 6.44 2.89
N SER A 112 -24.48 7.06 2.10
CA SER A 112 -25.56 7.96 2.49
C SER A 112 -26.84 7.51 1.81
N ASP A 113 -27.91 7.26 2.57
CA ASP A 113 -29.17 6.77 1.98
C ASP A 113 -29.83 7.79 1.04
N SER A 114 -29.48 9.07 1.15
CA SER A 114 -29.98 10.14 0.27
C SER A 114 -29.08 10.42 -0.94
N GLU A 115 -27.77 10.25 -0.81
CA GLU A 115 -26.79 10.67 -1.84
C GLU A 115 -26.00 9.52 -2.47
N GLY A 116 -26.09 8.30 -1.91
CA GLY A 116 -25.34 7.13 -2.35
C GLY A 116 -23.92 7.11 -1.78
N VAL A 117 -22.93 6.77 -2.62
CA VAL A 117 -21.51 6.75 -2.21
C VAL A 117 -20.94 8.17 -2.25
N GLU A 118 -20.64 8.75 -1.08
CA GLU A 118 -20.07 10.10 -0.96
C GLU A 118 -18.53 10.10 -1.04
N GLY A 119 -17.91 8.94 -0.82
CA GLY A 119 -16.47 8.81 -0.87
C GLY A 119 -15.97 7.50 -0.29
N TRP A 120 -14.67 7.45 -0.03
CA TRP A 120 -14.01 6.32 0.60
C TRP A 120 -13.15 6.84 1.74
N SER A 121 -13.12 6.06 2.81
CA SER A 121 -12.21 6.24 3.92
C SER A 121 -11.19 5.11 3.96
N ARG A 122 -10.00 5.38 4.51
CA ARG A 122 -8.93 4.40 4.70
C ARG A 122 -8.67 4.16 6.18
N THR A 123 -8.13 2.99 6.48
CA THR A 123 -7.47 2.68 7.74
C THR A 123 -6.23 1.86 7.43
N CYS A 124 -5.05 2.41 7.73
CA CYS A 124 -3.77 1.73 7.62
C CYS A 124 -3.37 1.21 9.01
N THR A 125 -3.28 -0.11 9.17
CA THR A 125 -2.83 -0.75 10.42
C THR A 125 -1.53 -1.51 10.18
N THR A 126 -0.57 -1.36 11.07
CA THR A 126 0.75 -2.00 10.98
C THR A 126 1.30 -2.21 12.38
N ALA A 127 2.08 -3.28 12.58
CA ALA A 127 2.83 -3.50 13.83
C ALA A 127 4.00 -2.50 13.99
N ASP A 128 4.49 -1.95 12.89
CA ASP A 128 5.56 -0.95 12.84
C ASP A 128 4.94 0.45 12.64
N THR A 129 4.75 1.18 13.74
CA THR A 129 3.88 2.36 13.85
C THR A 129 4.44 3.66 13.26
N GLY A 130 5.55 3.60 12.52
CA GLY A 130 6.23 4.81 12.01
C GLY A 130 6.18 4.94 10.49
N SER A 131 7.26 4.46 9.84
CA SER A 131 7.53 4.78 8.43
C SER A 131 6.55 4.15 7.44
N LEU A 132 6.05 2.95 7.73
CA LEU A 132 5.17 2.20 6.84
C LEU A 132 3.74 2.73 6.90
N GLN A 133 3.26 3.08 8.10
CA GLN A 133 1.95 3.71 8.28
C GLN A 133 1.89 5.06 7.55
N GLN A 134 2.88 5.93 7.76
CA GLN A 134 2.94 7.21 7.07
C GLN A 134 2.99 7.04 5.55
N SER A 135 3.80 6.09 5.05
CA SER A 135 3.86 5.81 3.62
C SER A 135 2.52 5.34 3.05
N CYS A 136 1.77 4.52 3.81
CA CYS A 136 0.42 4.09 3.46
C CYS A 136 -0.53 5.28 3.36
N GLU A 137 -0.54 6.15 4.36
CA GLU A 137 -1.40 7.35 4.40
C GLU A 137 -1.08 8.34 3.26
N GLU A 138 0.20 8.48 2.89
CA GLU A 138 0.63 9.34 1.79
C GLU A 138 0.19 8.83 0.41
N VAL A 139 0.17 7.51 0.22
CA VAL A 139 -0.21 6.86 -1.05
C VAL A 139 -1.73 6.75 -1.19
N PHE A 140 -2.40 6.27 -0.15
CA PHE A 140 -3.86 6.15 -0.10
C PHE A 140 -4.45 7.46 0.37
N ARG A 141 -4.65 8.47 -0.46
CA ARG A 141 -5.08 9.84 -0.03
C ARG A 141 -6.57 9.99 0.35
N PHE A 142 -7.20 8.94 0.87
CA PHE A 142 -8.59 8.96 1.37
C PHE A 142 -8.67 9.49 2.80
N ASP A 143 -9.80 10.00 3.27
CA ASP A 143 -9.90 10.41 4.67
C ASP A 143 -9.74 9.20 5.61
N ASN A 144 -9.14 9.38 6.78
CA ASN A 144 -9.11 8.29 7.77
C ASN A 144 -10.55 7.97 8.19
N SER A 145 -10.91 6.69 8.32
CA SER A 145 -12.26 6.35 8.80
C SER A 145 -12.44 6.96 10.18
N GLN A 146 -13.29 7.97 10.30
CA GLN A 146 -13.58 8.55 11.61
C GLN A 146 -14.27 7.47 12.43
N ALA A 147 -13.65 7.08 13.54
CA ALA A 147 -14.26 6.19 14.51
C ALA A 147 -15.45 6.92 15.14
N GLY A 148 -16.64 6.73 14.56
CA GLY A 148 -17.93 7.02 15.18
C GLY A 148 -18.32 8.50 15.23
N ASN A 149 -19.44 8.82 14.59
CA ASN A 149 -20.59 9.33 15.31
C ASN A 149 -21.69 8.26 15.24
#